data_AF-A0A383C2C7-F1
#
_entry.id   AF-A0A383C2C7-F1
#
_cell.length_a   1.000
_cell.length_b   1.000
_cell.length_c   1.000
_cell.angle_alpha   90.00
_cell.angle_beta   90.00
_cell.angle_gamma   90.00
#
_symmetry.space_group_name_H-M   'P 1'
#
loop_
_entity.id
_entity.type
_entity.pdbx_description
1 polymer ?
#
loop_
_entity_poly.entity_id
_entity_poly.type
_entity_poly.pdbx_seq_one_letter_code
_entity_poly.pdbx_strand_id
1 'polypeptide(L)'
;MKKIQHSLTRLACLAGILISMTTGQAEGRDRWTAKKANAWHAKQPWRVGCNFNPSTAINQLEMWQADSFDTKTIDRELGWAADLGLNSMRVYLHNLLWTQDAKEFLKRVDQFLAIADRHSINIMLVPLDGVWDPHPRLGQQRAPKPHLHNS
;
A
#
# COMPACT_ATOMS: atom_id res chain seq x y z
N MET A 1 -42.25 -36.67 -27.80
CA MET A 1 -42.15 -35.22 -27.49
C MET A 1 -41.02 -34.92 -26.48
N LYS A 2 -39.74 -35.19 -26.82
CA LYS A 2 -38.59 -34.89 -25.91
C LYS A 2 -37.30 -34.41 -26.63
N LYS A 3 -37.33 -34.20 -27.95
CA LYS A 3 -36.13 -33.83 -28.74
C LYS A 3 -36.01 -32.34 -29.12
N ILE A 4 -37.02 -31.51 -28.82
CA ILE A 4 -37.05 -30.10 -29.29
C ILE A 4 -36.53 -29.10 -28.25
N GLN A 5 -36.40 -29.49 -26.98
CA GLN A 5 -36.07 -28.54 -25.90
C GLN A 5 -34.57 -28.23 -25.74
N HIS A 6 -33.67 -28.99 -26.40
CA HIS A 6 -32.23 -28.76 -26.31
C HIS A 6 -31.65 -27.85 -27.40
N SER A 7 -32.45 -27.44 -28.39
CA SER A 7 -31.97 -26.64 -29.52
C SER A 7 -32.01 -25.12 -29.27
N LEU A 8 -32.78 -24.64 -28.29
CA LEU A 8 -32.94 -23.20 -28.03
C LEU A 8 -32.04 -22.66 -26.91
N THR A 9 -31.46 -23.52 -26.07
CA THR A 9 -30.59 -23.08 -24.97
C THR A 9 -29.13 -22.88 -25.38
N ARG A 10 -28.72 -23.27 -26.60
CA ARG A 10 -27.34 -23.12 -27.08
C ARG A 10 -27.08 -21.84 -27.87
N LEU A 11 -28.12 -21.09 -28.26
CA LEU A 11 -27.97 -19.88 -29.05
C LEU A 11 -27.92 -18.58 -28.22
N ALA A 12 -28.33 -18.61 -26.94
CA ALA A 12 -28.23 -17.45 -26.06
C ALA A 12 -26.82 -17.25 -25.45
N CYS A 13 -25.94 -18.26 -25.51
CA CYS A 13 -24.59 -18.17 -24.96
C CYS A 13 -23.54 -17.58 -25.92
N LEU A 14 -23.89 -17.34 -27.19
CA LEU A 14 -22.93 -16.84 -28.20
C LEU A 14 -23.04 -15.33 -28.46
N ALA A 15 -24.14 -14.67 -28.08
CA ALA A 15 -24.31 -13.22 -28.25
C ALA A 15 -23.78 -12.39 -27.06
N GLY A 16 -23.60 -13.00 -25.88
CA GLY A 16 -23.14 -12.29 -24.67
C GLY A 16 -21.63 -12.16 -24.50
N ILE A 17 -20.83 -12.84 -25.35
CA ILE A 17 -19.36 -12.93 -25.19
C ILE A 17 -18.61 -11.83 -25.96
N LEU A 18 -19.29 -11.07 -26.84
CA LEU A 18 -18.61 -10.13 -27.75
C LEU A 18 -18.54 -8.67 -27.28
N ILE A 19 -19.00 -8.32 -26.06
CA ILE A 19 -19.01 -6.91 -25.60
C ILE A 19 -17.98 -6.60 -24.49
N SER A 20 -17.18 -7.56 -24.00
CA SER A 20 -16.22 -7.28 -22.90
C SER A 20 -14.75 -7.09 -23.30
N MET A 21 -14.41 -7.00 -24.60
CA MET A 21 -13.01 -6.81 -25.02
C MET A 21 -12.55 -5.35 -25.17
N THR A 22 -13.35 -4.37 -24.74
CA THR A 22 -12.90 -2.97 -24.61
C THR A 22 -12.45 -2.64 -23.19
N THR A 23 -11.91 -3.62 -22.46
CA THR A 23 -11.02 -3.30 -21.35
C THR A 23 -9.78 -2.68 -21.97
N GLY A 24 -9.72 -1.34 -21.94
CA GLY A 24 -8.57 -0.59 -22.42
C GLY A 24 -7.31 -1.24 -21.86
N GLN A 25 -6.53 -1.85 -22.75
CA GLN A 25 -5.15 -2.18 -22.44
C GLN A 25 -4.56 -0.87 -21.95
N ALA A 26 -4.20 -0.83 -20.68
CA ALA A 26 -3.37 0.22 -20.16
C ALA A 26 -2.02 0.05 -20.87
N GLU A 27 -1.89 0.64 -22.06
CA GLU A 27 -0.61 0.85 -22.69
C GLU A 27 0.25 1.52 -21.61
N GLY A 28 1.27 0.80 -21.15
CA GLY A 28 2.19 1.33 -20.18
C GLY A 28 2.71 2.65 -20.74
N ARG A 29 2.47 3.76 -20.02
CA ARG A 29 2.88 5.09 -20.50
C ARG A 29 4.32 5.02 -20.97
N ASP A 30 4.59 5.58 -22.14
CA ASP A 30 5.95 5.73 -22.65
C ASP A 30 6.86 6.30 -21.56
N ARG A 31 8.05 5.70 -21.43
CA ARG A 31 9.05 6.17 -20.48
C ARG A 31 9.28 7.66 -20.69
N TRP A 32 9.22 8.44 -19.61
CA TRP A 32 9.45 9.87 -19.70
C TRP A 32 10.84 10.17 -20.28
N THR A 33 10.90 11.18 -21.15
CA THR A 33 12.18 11.75 -21.57
C THR A 33 12.87 12.38 -20.37
N ALA A 34 14.21 12.45 -20.39
CA ALA A 34 14.98 13.10 -19.33
C ALA A 34 14.51 14.56 -19.10
N LYS A 35 14.18 15.29 -20.17
CA LYS A 35 13.62 16.65 -20.09
C LYS A 35 12.33 16.70 -19.28
N LYS A 36 11.39 15.77 -19.52
CA LYS A 36 10.12 15.71 -18.80
C LYS A 36 10.31 15.35 -17.33
N ALA A 37 11.17 14.36 -17.04
CA ALA A 37 11.50 13.96 -15.66
C ALA A 37 12.14 15.10 -14.88
N ASN A 38 13.13 15.78 -15.45
CA ASN A 38 13.80 16.92 -14.82
C ASN A 38 12.85 18.10 -14.60
N ALA A 39 11.98 18.40 -15.58
CA ALA A 39 10.99 19.47 -15.44
C ALA A 39 9.94 19.18 -14.37
N TRP A 40 9.57 17.92 -14.15
CA TRP A 40 8.70 17.52 -13.04
C TRP A 40 9.44 17.60 -11.69
N HIS A 41 10.68 17.09 -11.63
CA HIS A 41 11.50 17.10 -10.42
C HIS A 41 11.77 18.52 -9.93
N ALA A 42 12.05 19.46 -10.84
CA ALA A 42 12.28 20.87 -10.52
C ALA A 42 11.06 21.59 -9.88
N LYS A 43 9.85 21.01 -10.00
CA LYS A 43 8.64 21.52 -9.35
C LYS A 43 8.42 20.97 -7.95
N GLN A 44 9.20 19.97 -7.55
CA GLN A 44 9.07 19.35 -6.23
C GLN A 44 9.89 20.16 -5.21
N PRO A 45 9.38 20.37 -3.99
CA PRO A 45 10.19 20.94 -2.92
C PRO A 45 11.31 19.97 -2.52
N TRP A 46 12.32 20.49 -1.83
CA TRP A 46 13.34 19.65 -1.20
C TRP A 46 12.68 18.69 -0.20
N ARG A 47 12.93 17.38 -0.36
CA ARG A 47 12.33 16.35 0.49
C ARG A 47 13.14 16.18 1.76
N VAL A 48 12.52 16.40 2.91
CA VAL A 48 13.11 16.17 4.24
C VAL A 48 12.22 15.18 4.97
N GLY A 49 12.81 14.11 5.48
CA GLY A 49 12.05 12.98 5.96
C GLY A 49 12.85 11.90 6.65
N CYS A 50 12.14 10.90 7.15
CA CYS A 50 12.72 9.70 7.75
C CYS A 50 11.91 8.45 7.36
N ASN A 51 12.40 7.28 7.78
CA ASN A 51 11.54 6.11 7.83
C ASN A 51 10.51 6.29 8.95
N PHE A 52 9.28 5.85 8.74
CA PHE A 52 8.20 6.04 9.71
C PHE A 52 7.56 4.70 10.11
N ASN A 53 7.55 4.49 11.42
CA ASN A 53 6.68 3.58 12.17
C ASN A 53 6.15 4.39 13.37
N PRO A 54 4.89 4.22 13.77
CA PRO A 54 4.41 4.90 14.97
C PRO A 54 5.14 4.35 16.21
N SER A 55 5.24 5.16 17.27
CA SER A 55 5.87 4.72 18.54
C SER A 55 5.23 3.49 19.19
N THR A 56 4.04 3.09 18.75
CA THR A 56 3.30 1.90 19.18
C THR A 56 3.63 0.63 18.39
N ALA A 57 4.51 0.70 17.40
CA ALA A 57 4.83 -0.42 16.54
C ALA A 57 6.33 -0.65 16.38
N ILE A 58 6.79 -1.85 16.71
CA ILE A 58 8.20 -2.25 16.55
C ILE A 58 8.59 -2.46 15.07
N ASN A 59 7.62 -2.78 14.22
CA ASN A 59 7.82 -3.07 12.80
C ASN A 59 6.55 -2.82 11.98
N GLN A 60 6.63 -3.05 10.67
CA GLN A 60 5.51 -2.87 9.74
C GLN A 60 4.35 -3.85 9.96
N LEU A 61 4.58 -5.06 10.48
CA LEU A 61 3.49 -5.98 10.80
C LEU A 61 2.65 -5.45 11.97
N GLU A 62 3.31 -5.01 13.05
CA GLU A 62 2.61 -4.40 14.18
C GLU A 62 1.91 -3.11 13.79
N MET A 63 2.53 -2.29 12.94
CA MET A 63 1.90 -1.05 12.48
C MET A 63 0.60 -1.32 11.72
N TRP A 64 0.58 -2.27 10.78
CA TRP A 64 -0.48 -2.39 9.78
C TRP A 64 -1.56 -3.44 10.07
N GLN A 65 -1.41 -4.27 11.10
CA GLN A 65 -2.44 -5.25 11.48
C GLN A 65 -3.69 -4.55 12.04
N ALA A 66 -4.86 -5.15 11.83
CA ALA A 66 -6.14 -4.56 12.26
C ALA A 66 -6.20 -4.31 13.78
N ASP A 67 -5.67 -5.23 14.58
CA ASP A 67 -5.74 -5.16 16.05
C ASP A 67 -4.84 -4.07 16.65
N SER A 68 -3.85 -3.58 15.88
CA SER A 68 -2.81 -2.66 16.35
C SER A 68 -2.68 -1.38 15.50
N PHE A 69 -3.50 -1.22 14.46
CA PHE A 69 -3.50 -0.04 13.60
C PHE A 69 -4.06 1.20 14.34
N ASP A 70 -3.18 1.95 14.98
CA ASP A 70 -3.52 3.12 15.80
C ASP A 70 -3.46 4.44 15.00
N THR A 71 -4.58 4.78 14.37
CA THR A 71 -4.72 6.03 13.61
C THR A 71 -4.52 7.31 14.43
N LYS A 72 -4.80 7.28 15.74
CA LYS A 72 -4.64 8.47 16.61
C LYS A 72 -3.16 8.76 16.84
N THR A 73 -2.37 7.73 17.12
CA THR A 73 -0.92 7.88 17.28
C THR A 73 -0.26 8.27 15.96
N ILE A 74 -0.67 7.65 14.83
CA ILE A 74 -0.19 8.01 13.49
C ILE A 74 -0.45 9.49 13.19
N ASP A 75 -1.67 9.99 13.42
CA ASP A 75 -2.04 11.38 13.18
C ASP A 75 -1.22 12.36 14.03
N ARG A 76 -1.06 12.06 15.33
CA ARG A 76 -0.24 12.87 16.24
C ARG A 76 1.22 12.95 15.78
N GLU A 77 1.82 11.83 15.44
CA GLU A 77 3.25 11.76 15.14
C GLU A 77 3.59 12.30 13.74
N LEU A 78 2.69 12.13 12.77
CA LEU A 78 2.80 12.84 11.49
C LEU A 78 2.60 14.35 11.66
N GLY A 79 1.74 14.78 12.59
CA GLY A 79 1.63 16.19 12.99
C GLY A 79 2.95 16.74 13.54
N TRP A 80 3.58 16.05 14.50
CA TRP A 80 4.88 16.45 15.02
C TRP A 80 5.96 16.51 13.94
N ALA A 81 5.97 15.56 13.01
CA ALA A 81 6.90 15.57 11.90
C ALA A 81 6.70 16.81 11.00
N ALA A 82 5.45 17.17 10.70
CA ALA A 82 5.12 18.37 9.93
C ALA A 82 5.54 19.65 10.68
N ASP A 83 5.30 19.74 11.99
CA ASP A 83 5.70 20.88 12.83
C ASP A 83 7.23 21.07 12.86
N LEU A 84 7.99 19.98 12.76
CA LEU A 84 9.45 19.99 12.64
C LEU A 84 9.95 20.32 11.22
N GLY A 85 9.05 20.49 10.25
CA GLY A 85 9.37 20.81 8.86
C GLY A 85 9.68 19.60 7.97
N LEU A 86 9.39 18.37 8.42
CA LEU A 86 9.46 17.19 7.57
C LEU A 86 8.28 17.16 6.60
N ASN A 87 8.51 16.76 5.36
CA ASN A 87 7.51 16.77 4.28
C ASN A 87 7.44 15.46 3.49
N SER A 88 8.20 14.45 3.91
CA SER A 88 8.23 13.14 3.28
C SER A 88 8.48 12.05 4.31
N MET A 89 7.80 10.90 4.18
CA MET A 89 8.06 9.72 5.01
C MET A 89 8.23 8.48 4.13
N ARG A 90 9.16 7.61 4.53
CA ARG A 90 9.35 6.30 3.91
C ARG A 90 8.71 5.23 4.80
N VAL A 91 7.74 4.51 4.25
CA VAL A 91 6.86 3.62 5.03
C VAL A 91 6.88 2.23 4.42
N TYR A 92 7.17 1.24 5.25
CA TYR A 92 7.36 -0.13 4.82
C TYR A 92 6.05 -0.90 4.83
N LEU A 93 5.86 -1.75 3.83
CA LEU A 93 4.77 -2.71 3.72
C LEU A 93 5.32 -4.13 3.85
N HIS A 94 4.47 -5.08 4.22
CA HIS A 94 4.85 -6.50 4.29
C HIS A 94 3.87 -7.36 3.49
N ASN A 95 4.40 -8.32 2.72
CA ASN A 95 3.60 -9.26 1.93
C ASN A 95 2.65 -10.14 2.76
N LEU A 96 2.96 -10.45 4.03
CA LEU A 96 2.08 -11.29 4.85
C LEU A 96 0.71 -10.64 5.09
N LEU A 97 0.65 -9.31 5.22
CA LEU A 97 -0.60 -8.56 5.36
C LEU A 97 -1.43 -8.61 4.09
N TRP A 98 -0.75 -8.54 2.94
CA TRP A 98 -1.39 -8.72 1.63
C TRP A 98 -1.97 -10.12 1.47
N THR A 99 -1.20 -11.15 1.82
CA THR A 99 -1.65 -12.55 1.75
C THR A 99 -2.77 -12.85 2.73
N GLN A 100 -2.77 -12.23 3.91
CA GLN A 100 -3.82 -12.40 4.93
C GLN A 100 -5.15 -11.81 4.45
N ASP A 101 -5.16 -10.52 4.11
CA ASP A 101 -6.33 -9.80 3.62
C ASP A 101 -5.92 -8.52 2.88
N ALA A 102 -5.70 -8.64 1.57
CA ALA A 102 -5.30 -7.52 0.72
C ALA A 102 -6.31 -6.36 0.75
N LYS A 103 -7.61 -6.64 0.84
CA LYS A 103 -8.65 -5.61 0.75
C LYS A 103 -8.65 -4.74 2.00
N GLU A 104 -8.65 -5.36 3.17
CA GLU A 104 -8.62 -4.61 4.43
C GLU A 104 -7.25 -3.96 4.66
N PHE A 105 -6.17 -4.58 4.20
CA PHE A 105 -4.85 -3.97 4.23
C PHE A 105 -4.79 -2.69 3.39
N LEU A 106 -5.29 -2.72 2.15
CA LEU A 106 -5.35 -1.52 1.30
C LEU A 106 -6.22 -0.40 1.91
N LYS A 107 -7.33 -0.74 2.56
CA LYS A 107 -8.13 0.28 3.28
C LYS A 107 -7.34 0.98 4.38
N ARG A 108 -6.49 0.26 5.12
CA ARG A 108 -5.61 0.87 6.13
C ARG A 108 -4.54 1.74 5.48
N VAL A 109 -3.98 1.31 4.33
CA VAL A 109 -3.08 2.15 3.54
C VAL A 109 -3.78 3.44 3.10
N ASP A 110 -5.01 3.37 2.61
CA ASP A 110 -5.80 4.56 2.24
C ASP A 110 -6.04 5.49 3.43
N GLN A 111 -6.38 4.93 4.60
CA GLN A 111 -6.54 5.71 5.84
C GLN A 111 -5.24 6.40 6.26
N PHE A 112 -4.12 5.69 6.21
CA PHE A 112 -2.80 6.25 6.50
C PHE A 112 -2.43 7.38 5.53
N LEU A 113 -2.63 7.18 4.23
CA LEU A 113 -2.39 8.20 3.21
C LEU A 113 -3.27 9.44 3.41
N ALA A 114 -4.54 9.25 3.78
CA ALA A 114 -5.44 10.34 4.11
C ALA A 114 -5.02 11.11 5.38
N ILE A 115 -4.39 10.45 6.35
CA ILE A 115 -3.80 11.12 7.52
C ILE A 115 -2.57 11.94 7.10
N ALA A 116 -1.64 11.34 6.35
CA ALA A 116 -0.44 12.02 5.90
C ALA A 116 -0.73 13.25 5.02
N ASP A 117 -1.75 13.16 4.16
CA ASP A 117 -2.19 14.26 3.30
C ASP A 117 -2.66 15.48 4.12
N ARG A 118 -3.39 15.27 5.23
CA ARG A 118 -3.79 16.37 6.13
C ARG A 118 -2.60 17.13 6.71
N HIS A 119 -1.46 16.45 6.88
CA HIS A 119 -0.21 17.03 7.38
C HIS A 119 0.72 17.49 6.25
N SER A 120 0.28 17.44 4.99
CA SER A 120 1.09 17.77 3.80
C SER A 120 2.37 16.94 3.67
N ILE A 121 2.34 15.68 4.13
CA ILE A 121 3.48 14.75 4.10
C ILE A 121 3.34 13.79 2.92
N ASN A 122 4.36 13.75 2.06
CA ASN A 122 4.44 12.80 0.95
C ASN A 122 4.88 11.42 1.44
N ILE A 123 4.21 10.36 1.01
CA ILE A 123 4.55 8.99 1.40
C ILE A 123 5.28 8.25 0.28
N MET A 124 6.44 7.67 0.61
CA MET A 124 7.16 6.70 -0.20
C MET A 124 6.92 5.30 0.37
N LEU A 125 6.00 4.56 -0.24
CA LEU A 125 5.74 3.17 0.13
C LEU A 125 6.87 2.24 -0.33
N VAL A 126 7.25 1.30 0.53
CA VAL A 126 8.27 0.27 0.26
C VAL A 126 7.60 -1.11 0.26
N PRO A 127 7.28 -1.67 -0.92
CA PRO A 127 6.49 -2.90 -1.03
C PRO A 127 7.26 -4.19 -0.71
N LEU A 128 8.59 -4.16 -0.79
CA LEU A 128 9.46 -5.34 -0.71
C LEU A 128 10.44 -5.22 0.46
N ASP A 129 9.91 -5.12 1.67
CA ASP A 129 10.72 -5.16 2.89
C ASP A 129 10.62 -6.54 3.57
N GLY A 130 11.75 -7.24 3.62
CA GLY A 130 11.85 -8.61 4.14
C GLY A 130 13.25 -8.97 4.64
N VAL A 131 14.07 -7.97 4.98
CA VAL A 131 15.49 -8.17 5.31
C VAL A 131 15.79 -8.18 6.81
N TRP A 132 14.80 -7.87 7.67
CA TRP A 132 15.04 -7.66 9.11
C TRP A 132 14.69 -8.87 9.98
N ASP A 133 13.68 -9.69 9.62
CA ASP A 133 13.34 -10.94 10.33
C ASP A 133 13.36 -12.12 9.37
N PRO A 134 14.18 -13.17 9.60
CA PRO A 134 14.14 -14.39 8.78
C PRO A 134 12.86 -15.22 8.97
N HIS A 135 12.09 -14.97 10.05
CA HIS A 135 10.91 -15.75 10.39
C HIS A 135 9.71 -14.85 10.78
N PRO A 136 9.26 -13.95 9.90
CA PRO A 136 8.19 -13.02 10.21
C PRO A 136 6.88 -13.78 10.43
N ARG A 137 6.06 -13.33 11.39
CA ARG A 137 4.74 -13.89 11.66
C ARG A 137 3.70 -12.79 11.88
N LEU A 138 2.48 -13.06 11.45
CA LEU A 138 1.31 -12.27 11.81
C LEU A 138 1.00 -12.40 13.31
N GLY A 139 0.24 -11.45 13.83
CA GLY A 139 -0.17 -11.38 15.23
C GLY A 139 0.75 -10.48 16.05
N GLN A 140 0.72 -10.66 17.37
CA GLN A 140 1.57 -9.89 18.28
C GLN A 140 3.06 -10.10 17.95
N GLN A 141 3.79 -8.99 17.83
CA GLN A 141 5.22 -9.06 17.53
C GLN A 141 6.03 -9.38 18.78
N ARG A 142 7.21 -9.99 18.57
CA ARG A 142 8.09 -10.43 19.65
C ARG A 142 8.61 -9.23 20.45
N ALA A 143 8.83 -9.45 21.75
CA ALA A 143 9.57 -8.49 22.56
C ALA A 143 11.02 -8.35 22.06
N PRO A 144 11.63 -7.15 22.25
CA PRO A 144 13.02 -6.93 21.90
C PRO A 144 13.97 -7.95 22.53
N LYS A 145 14.97 -8.36 21.77
CA LYS A 145 16.00 -9.29 22.23
C LYS A 145 17.27 -8.52 22.61
N PRO A 146 17.77 -8.65 23.84
CA PRO A 146 19.02 -8.02 24.23
C PRO A 146 20.15 -8.34 23.25
N HIS A 147 20.91 -7.32 22.87
CA HIS A 147 22.08 -7.41 21.99
C HIS A 147 21.80 -7.83 20.54
N LEU A 148 20.54 -7.81 20.09
CA LEU A 148 20.17 -8.06 18.70
C LEU A 148 19.66 -6.76 18.04
N HIS A 149 20.34 -6.33 16.98
CA HIS A 149 19.93 -5.17 16.19
C HIS A 149 18.56 -5.39 15.54
N ASN A 150 17.68 -4.40 15.61
CA ASN A 150 16.30 -4.43 15.09
C ASN A 150 15.47 -5.63 15.59
N SER A 151 15.59 -5.92 16.90
CA SER A 151 14.82 -6.98 17.56
C SER A 151 13.65 -6.46 18.38
#